data_AF-A0A1H5YAX1-F1
#
_entry.id   AF-A0A1H5YAX1-F1
#
_cell.length_a   1.000
_cell.length_b   1.000
_cell.length_c   1.000
_cell.angle_alpha   90.00
_cell.angle_beta   90.00
_cell.angle_gamma   90.00
#
_symmetry.space_group_name_H-M   'P 1'
#
loop_
_entity.id
_entity.type
_entity.pdbx_description
1 polymer ?
#
loop_
_entity_poly.entity_id
_entity_poly.type
_entity_poly.pdbx_seq_one_letter_code
_entity_poly.pdbx_strand_id
1 'polypeptide(L)'
;MGKIALRDDFSQRTVRLRRRSEKEVFNFLFRTTAKPNRTLCVISKTLAQNKFDSLTSKTKNLEWMRILENTKNKSEQIKLIIKKIKTDSIVPQNLTGINLKIRDGEFNPDKCKILNFLENNEHMILLDLNLNPNFSIILNVLNSETIKKIKILNRESAMKLYGNRGNCGAVIMHSDKRKLSSEIGELQERLE
;
A
#
# COMPACT_ATOMS: atom_id res chain seq x y z
N MET A 1 38.04 43.46 23.37
CA MET A 1 38.97 42.31 23.32
C MET A 1 38.80 41.49 24.60
N GLY A 2 38.72 40.17 24.49
CA GLY A 2 38.91 39.24 25.61
C GLY A 2 37.65 38.79 26.36
N LYS A 3 36.94 37.78 25.83
CA LYS A 3 36.12 36.88 26.67
C LYS A 3 37.04 35.82 27.26
N ILE A 4 37.13 35.75 28.58
CA ILE A 4 37.79 34.67 29.32
C ILE A 4 36.68 33.91 30.03
N ALA A 5 36.49 32.65 29.64
CA ALA A 5 35.60 31.72 30.31
C ALA A 5 36.45 30.92 31.33
N LEU A 6 36.09 31.05 32.60
CA LEU A 6 36.57 30.20 33.69
C LEU A 6 35.67 28.96 33.79
N ARG A 7 36.35 27.81 33.88
CA ARG A 7 35.79 26.50 34.27
C ARG A 7 35.59 26.48 35.78
N ASP A 8 34.54 25.77 36.23
CA ASP A 8 34.51 24.80 37.33
C ASP A 8 33.06 24.27 37.39
N ASP A 9 32.79 23.02 36.97
CA ASP A 9 32.80 21.77 37.76
C ASP A 9 31.71 21.72 38.86
N PHE A 10 30.57 21.05 38.58
CA PHE A 10 29.96 20.05 39.48
C PHE A 10 28.67 19.41 38.93
N SER A 11 28.54 18.12 39.23
CA SER A 11 27.30 17.32 39.31
C SER A 11 26.68 16.76 38.01
N GLN A 12 27.22 15.64 37.56
CA GLN A 12 26.55 14.72 36.64
C GLN A 12 25.62 13.76 37.40
N ARG A 13 24.31 13.88 37.19
CA ARG A 13 23.35 12.77 37.22
C ARG A 13 22.31 13.00 36.13
N THR A 14 22.34 12.18 35.08
CA THR A 14 21.14 11.66 34.42
C THR A 14 21.51 10.52 33.47
N VAL A 15 21.11 9.32 33.89
CA VAL A 15 20.62 8.18 33.08
C VAL A 15 21.28 7.96 31.71
N ARG A 16 22.35 7.16 31.68
CA ARG A 16 22.81 6.43 30.49
C ARG A 16 21.92 5.20 30.27
N LEU A 17 20.88 5.30 29.45
CA LEU A 17 20.38 4.15 28.69
C LEU A 17 21.26 4.01 27.45
N ARG A 18 22.24 3.11 27.54
CA ARG A 18 23.16 2.76 26.45
C ARG A 18 22.33 2.34 25.22
N ARG A 19 22.51 3.09 24.13
CA ARG A 19 22.31 2.60 22.76
C ARG A 19 23.15 1.33 22.59
N ARG A 20 22.53 0.16 22.65
CA ARG A 20 23.07 -1.05 22.05
C ARG A 20 22.92 -0.90 20.55
N SER A 21 24.03 -0.89 19.82
CA SER A 21 24.03 -0.97 18.37
C SER A 21 23.28 -2.24 17.94
N GLU A 22 22.33 -2.12 17.03
CA GLU A 22 21.53 -3.21 16.45
C GLU A 22 22.37 -4.38 15.90
N LYS A 23 23.67 -4.18 15.68
CA LYS A 23 24.64 -5.24 15.31
C LYS A 23 24.85 -6.31 16.38
N GLU A 24 24.59 -6.05 17.66
CA GLU A 24 24.77 -7.07 18.72
C GLU A 24 23.52 -7.91 18.98
N VAL A 25 22.33 -7.35 18.79
CA VAL A 25 21.07 -8.11 18.91
C VAL A 25 20.93 -9.10 17.76
N PHE A 26 21.42 -8.74 16.57
CA PHE A 26 21.47 -9.65 15.43
C PHE A 26 22.48 -10.81 15.64
N ASN A 27 23.56 -10.59 16.39
CA ASN A 27 24.57 -11.63 16.63
C ASN A 27 24.25 -12.56 17.82
N PHE A 28 23.28 -12.21 18.68
CA PHE A 28 22.89 -13.07 19.79
C PHE A 28 21.88 -14.17 19.39
N LEU A 29 21.17 -14.00 18.27
CA LEU A 29 20.24 -15.02 17.75
C LEU A 29 20.85 -15.99 16.72
N PHE A 30 22.10 -15.78 16.31
CA PHE A 30 22.74 -16.60 15.25
C PHE A 30 24.16 -17.09 15.61
N ARG A 31 24.41 -17.38 16.89
CA ARG A 31 25.52 -18.26 17.26
C ARG A 31 25.05 -19.71 17.39
N THR A 32 24.77 -20.32 16.25
CA THR A 32 24.88 -21.78 16.11
C THR A 32 25.81 -22.04 14.93
N THR A 33 26.93 -22.70 15.21
CA THR A 33 27.85 -23.22 14.20
C THR A 33 27.20 -24.42 13.52
N ALA A 34 26.24 -24.15 12.64
CA ALA A 34 25.65 -25.14 11.76
C ALA A 34 25.47 -24.48 10.39
N LYS A 35 26.05 -25.10 9.35
CA LYS A 35 25.89 -24.66 7.96
C LYS A 35 24.41 -24.41 7.68
N PRO A 36 24.00 -23.22 7.19
CA PRO A 36 22.59 -22.94 6.95
C PRO A 36 22.08 -23.91 5.90
N ASN A 37 21.13 -24.73 6.32
CA ASN A 37 20.51 -25.77 5.51
C ASN A 37 19.76 -25.08 4.36
N ARG A 38 20.25 -25.22 3.11
CA ARG A 38 19.70 -24.54 1.91
C ARG A 38 18.18 -24.72 1.79
N THR A 39 17.66 -25.85 2.27
CA THR A 39 16.24 -26.22 2.26
C THR A 39 15.35 -25.25 3.05
N LEU A 40 15.79 -24.74 4.20
CA LEU A 40 14.97 -23.86 5.04
C LEU A 40 14.74 -22.50 4.38
N CYS A 41 15.76 -21.96 3.69
CA CYS A 41 15.68 -20.69 2.99
C CYS A 41 14.82 -20.77 1.71
N VAL A 42 14.73 -21.95 1.10
CA VAL A 42 13.88 -22.20 -0.08
C VAL A 42 12.40 -22.25 0.31
N ILE A 43 12.05 -22.91 1.43
CA ILE A 43 10.66 -23.04 1.90
C ILE A 43 10.05 -21.68 2.26
N SER A 44 10.80 -20.78 2.90
CA SER A 44 10.30 -19.44 3.23
C SER A 44 10.02 -18.58 1.99
N LYS A 45 10.84 -18.73 0.94
CA LYS A 45 10.68 -18.00 -0.33
C LYS A 45 9.47 -18.49 -1.12
N THR A 46 9.27 -19.81 -1.21
CA THR A 46 8.10 -20.38 -1.91
C THR A 46 6.79 -20.05 -1.19
N LEU A 47 6.76 -20.06 0.15
CA LEU A 47 5.56 -19.71 0.90
C LEU A 47 5.17 -18.23 0.73
N ALA A 48 6.15 -17.32 0.76
CA ALA A 48 5.92 -15.90 0.53
C ALA A 48 5.44 -15.64 -0.91
N GLN A 49 6.08 -16.26 -1.91
CA GLN A 49 5.70 -16.13 -3.32
C GLN A 49 4.26 -16.62 -3.57
N ASN A 50 3.88 -17.78 -3.01
CA ASN A 50 2.53 -18.33 -3.14
C ASN A 50 1.45 -17.41 -2.54
N LYS A 51 1.77 -16.72 -1.45
CA LYS A 51 0.87 -15.76 -0.81
C LYS A 51 0.64 -14.52 -1.69
N PHE A 52 1.69 -13.97 -2.30
CA PHE A 52 1.58 -12.83 -3.21
C PHE A 52 0.86 -13.19 -4.51
N ASP A 53 1.15 -14.36 -5.07
CA ASP A 53 0.54 -14.86 -6.31
C ASP A 53 -0.98 -15.01 -6.17
N SER A 54 -1.43 -15.42 -4.99
CA SER A 54 -2.84 -15.44 -4.63
C SER A 54 -3.49 -14.04 -4.57
N LEU A 55 -2.77 -12.97 -4.24
CA LEU A 55 -3.35 -11.63 -4.09
C LEU A 55 -3.46 -10.87 -5.41
N THR A 56 -2.60 -11.18 -6.37
CA THR A 56 -2.58 -10.55 -7.72
C THR A 56 -3.17 -11.44 -8.81
N SER A 57 -3.70 -12.61 -8.46
CA SER A 57 -4.29 -13.53 -9.43
C SER A 57 -5.45 -12.86 -10.16
N LYS A 58 -5.38 -12.89 -11.50
CA LYS A 58 -6.42 -12.39 -12.39
C LYS A 58 -7.79 -13.01 -12.08
N THR A 59 -7.86 -14.32 -11.85
CA THR A 59 -9.11 -15.03 -11.53
C THR A 59 -9.76 -14.47 -10.26
N LYS A 60 -8.96 -14.29 -9.20
CA LYS A 60 -9.45 -13.74 -7.93
C LYS A 60 -9.86 -12.27 -8.05
N ASN A 61 -9.17 -11.49 -8.87
CA ASN A 61 -9.55 -10.11 -9.15
C ASN A 61 -10.87 -10.03 -9.92
N LEU A 62 -11.09 -10.90 -10.90
CA LEU A 62 -12.37 -10.98 -11.62
C LEU A 62 -13.52 -11.42 -10.73
N GLU A 63 -13.29 -12.38 -9.83
CA GLU A 63 -14.26 -12.78 -8.82
C GLU A 63 -14.61 -11.62 -7.89
N TRP A 64 -13.60 -10.91 -7.38
CA TRP A 64 -13.80 -9.73 -6.55
C TRP A 64 -14.59 -8.63 -7.27
N MET A 65 -14.32 -8.38 -8.57
CA MET A 65 -15.08 -7.41 -9.37
C MET A 65 -16.56 -7.80 -9.48
N ARG A 66 -16.88 -9.08 -9.69
CA ARG A 66 -18.27 -9.56 -9.70
C ARG A 66 -18.96 -9.36 -8.35
N ILE A 67 -18.25 -9.63 -7.24
CA ILE A 67 -18.77 -9.37 -5.89
C ILE A 67 -19.07 -7.88 -5.72
N LEU A 68 -18.16 -7.00 -6.16
CA LEU A 68 -18.33 -5.56 -6.07
C LEU A 68 -19.53 -5.06 -6.90
N GLU A 69 -19.66 -5.55 -8.14
CA GLU A 69 -20.78 -5.20 -9.05
C GLU A 69 -22.14 -5.65 -8.48
N ASN A 70 -22.20 -6.82 -7.87
CA ASN A 70 -23.43 -7.37 -7.29
C ASN A 70 -23.78 -6.77 -5.91
N THR A 71 -22.87 -6.01 -5.29
CA THR A 71 -23.11 -5.39 -3.99
C THR A 71 -23.98 -4.14 -4.16
N LYS A 72 -25.24 -4.21 -3.74
CA LYS A 72 -26.21 -3.09 -3.89
C LYS A 72 -25.93 -1.90 -2.97
N ASN A 73 -25.32 -2.13 -1.82
CA ASN A 73 -25.09 -1.09 -0.82
C ASN A 73 -23.81 -0.31 -1.13
N LYS A 74 -23.93 1.01 -1.37
CA LYS A 74 -22.79 1.89 -1.67
C LYS A 74 -21.75 1.93 -0.55
N SER A 75 -22.17 1.97 0.71
CA SER A 75 -21.24 1.95 1.87
C SER A 75 -20.44 0.64 1.89
N GLU A 76 -21.09 -0.48 1.61
CA GLU A 76 -20.41 -1.78 1.54
C GLU A 76 -19.47 -1.88 0.34
N GLN A 77 -19.85 -1.35 -0.83
CA GLN A 77 -18.96 -1.25 -1.99
C GLN A 77 -17.69 -0.46 -1.64
N ILE A 78 -17.82 0.68 -0.95
CA ILE A 78 -16.68 1.49 -0.54
C ILE A 78 -15.76 0.72 0.41
N LYS A 79 -16.32 -0.01 1.39
CA LYS A 79 -15.53 -0.86 2.30
C LYS A 79 -14.76 -1.94 1.55
N LEU A 80 -15.40 -2.61 0.58
CA LEU A 80 -14.75 -3.61 -0.26
C LEU A 80 -13.59 -3.02 -1.07
N ILE A 81 -13.78 -1.82 -1.64
CA ILE A 81 -12.75 -1.10 -2.40
C ILE A 81 -11.58 -0.72 -1.48
N ILE A 82 -11.84 -0.11 -0.32
CA ILE A 82 -10.78 0.25 0.64
C ILE A 82 -9.99 -0.99 1.08
N LYS A 83 -10.69 -2.09 1.39
CA LYS A 83 -10.06 -3.36 1.76
C LYS A 83 -9.18 -3.89 0.62
N LYS A 84 -9.64 -3.79 -0.62
CA LYS A 84 -8.89 -4.22 -1.80
C LYS A 84 -7.64 -3.36 -2.00
N ILE A 85 -7.74 -2.03 -1.94
CA ILE A 85 -6.58 -1.12 -2.05
C ILE A 85 -5.53 -1.45 -0.98
N LYS A 86 -5.94 -1.62 0.28
CA LYS A 86 -5.03 -1.98 1.38
C LYS A 86 -4.37 -3.35 1.15
N THR A 87 -5.12 -4.33 0.66
CA THR A 87 -4.60 -5.67 0.38
C THR A 87 -3.62 -5.67 -0.80
N ASP A 88 -3.95 -4.95 -1.88
CA ASP A 88 -3.08 -4.82 -3.06
C ASP A 88 -1.81 -4.03 -2.75
N SER A 89 -1.83 -3.24 -1.67
CA SER A 89 -0.66 -2.52 -1.16
C SER A 89 0.34 -3.41 -0.42
N ILE A 90 -0.07 -4.63 -0.03
CA ILE A 90 0.86 -5.62 0.54
C ILE A 90 1.81 -6.14 -0.56
N VAL A 91 1.37 -6.14 -1.82
CA VAL A 91 2.16 -6.65 -2.94
C VAL A 91 3.01 -5.51 -3.50
N PRO A 92 4.35 -5.58 -3.41
CA PRO A 92 5.19 -4.50 -3.88
C PRO A 92 5.05 -4.27 -5.39
N GLN A 93 5.16 -3.01 -5.81
CA GLN A 93 4.76 -2.57 -7.15
C GLN A 93 5.63 -3.16 -8.27
N ASN A 94 6.87 -3.51 -7.94
CA ASN A 94 7.79 -4.24 -8.80
C ASN A 94 7.33 -5.68 -9.08
N LEU A 95 6.26 -6.19 -8.48
CA LEU A 95 5.68 -7.50 -8.83
C LEU A 95 4.44 -7.38 -9.72
N THR A 96 4.00 -6.15 -10.02
CA THR A 96 2.68 -5.90 -10.65
C THR A 96 2.67 -4.80 -11.72
N GLY A 97 3.83 -4.27 -12.12
CA GLY A 97 3.94 -3.14 -13.05
C GLY A 97 4.99 -3.35 -14.14
N ILE A 98 4.69 -2.81 -15.31
CA ILE A 98 5.43 -2.85 -16.60
C ILE A 98 6.89 -2.34 -16.50
N ASN A 99 7.31 -1.75 -15.37
CA ASN A 99 8.70 -1.40 -15.05
C ASN A 99 9.43 -2.47 -14.23
N LEU A 100 8.94 -3.70 -14.25
CA LEU A 100 9.82 -4.83 -14.11
C LEU A 100 10.82 -4.80 -15.28
N LYS A 101 12.00 -4.22 -15.06
CA LYS A 101 13.20 -4.79 -15.68
C LYS A 101 13.37 -6.18 -15.07
N ILE A 102 12.55 -7.13 -15.51
CA ILE A 102 12.81 -8.55 -15.33
C ILE A 102 14.17 -8.74 -15.99
N ARG A 103 15.13 -9.30 -15.27
CA ARG A 103 16.38 -9.74 -15.90
C ARG A 103 16.12 -10.75 -17.04
N ASP A 104 14.92 -11.33 -17.10
CA ASP A 104 14.56 -12.48 -17.93
C ASP A 104 13.13 -12.43 -18.54
N GLY A 105 12.62 -11.26 -18.97
CA GLY A 105 11.58 -11.16 -20.02
C GLY A 105 10.17 -11.76 -19.87
N GLU A 106 9.79 -12.47 -18.79
CA GLU A 106 8.45 -13.09 -18.71
C GLU A 106 7.34 -12.16 -18.21
N PHE A 107 6.55 -11.63 -19.15
CA PHE A 107 5.23 -11.07 -18.84
C PHE A 107 4.33 -12.19 -18.30
N ASN A 108 3.95 -12.13 -17.03
CA ASN A 108 2.96 -13.06 -16.47
C ASN A 108 1.55 -12.45 -16.63
N PRO A 109 0.76 -12.87 -17.65
CA PRO A 109 -0.56 -12.30 -17.94
C PRO A 109 -1.60 -12.55 -16.84
N ASP A 110 -1.29 -13.45 -15.91
CA ASP A 110 -2.20 -13.89 -14.84
C ASP A 110 -1.98 -13.12 -13.54
N LYS A 111 -0.96 -12.26 -13.45
CA LYS A 111 -0.73 -11.37 -12.32
C LYS A 111 -1.02 -9.92 -12.71
N CYS A 112 -2.07 -9.34 -12.12
CA CYS A 112 -2.37 -7.91 -12.27
C CYS A 112 -3.03 -7.34 -11.01
N LYS A 113 -3.05 -6.00 -10.92
CA LYS A 113 -3.78 -5.25 -9.89
C LYS A 113 -4.99 -4.59 -10.52
N ILE A 114 -6.02 -4.38 -9.70
CA ILE A 114 -7.16 -3.56 -10.09
C ILE A 114 -6.76 -2.11 -9.92
N LEU A 115 -7.01 -1.28 -10.94
CA LEU A 115 -6.73 0.15 -10.84
C LEU A 115 -7.86 0.81 -10.06
N ASN A 116 -7.53 1.54 -9.00
CA ASN A 116 -8.50 2.25 -8.18
C ASN A 116 -8.27 3.75 -8.33
N PHE A 117 -9.22 4.47 -8.90
CA PHE A 117 -9.14 5.90 -9.10
C PHE A 117 -10.09 6.64 -8.18
N LEU A 118 -9.65 7.78 -7.67
CA LEU A 118 -10.50 8.78 -7.06
C LEU A 118 -10.56 9.97 -8.01
N GLU A 119 -11.76 10.30 -8.45
CA GLU A 119 -12.03 11.40 -9.36
C GLU A 119 -12.88 12.46 -8.65
N ASN A 120 -12.58 13.71 -8.91
CA ASN A 120 -13.49 14.83 -8.68
C ASN A 120 -13.59 15.62 -10.00
N ASN A 121 -14.36 16.71 -10.01
CA ASN A 121 -14.60 17.48 -11.24
C ASN A 121 -13.32 18.09 -11.87
N GLU A 122 -12.20 18.10 -11.16
CA GLU A 122 -10.96 18.77 -11.57
C GLU A 122 -9.78 17.81 -11.73
N HIS A 123 -9.78 16.70 -10.98
CA HIS A 123 -8.62 15.82 -10.84
C HIS A 123 -9.02 14.35 -10.74
N MET A 124 -8.20 13.50 -11.35
CA MET A 124 -8.24 12.05 -11.19
C MET A 124 -6.91 11.57 -10.61
N ILE A 125 -6.95 10.84 -9.50
CA ILE A 125 -5.77 10.27 -8.84
C ILE A 125 -5.88 8.76 -8.78
N LEU A 126 -4.76 8.06 -9.00
CA LEU A 126 -4.64 6.61 -8.80
C LEU A 126 -4.33 6.34 -7.32
N LEU A 127 -5.25 5.68 -6.62
CA LEU A 127 -5.10 5.25 -5.23
C LEU A 127 -4.25 3.97 -5.14
N ASP A 128 -2.93 4.14 -5.08
CA ASP A 128 -1.96 3.06 -4.82
C ASP A 128 -1.07 3.46 -3.64
N LEU A 129 -1.19 2.74 -2.50
CA LEU A 129 -0.39 3.06 -1.32
C LEU A 129 1.09 2.70 -1.49
N ASN A 130 1.45 1.89 -2.49
CA ASN A 130 2.85 1.68 -2.84
C ASN A 130 3.46 2.90 -3.55
N LEU A 131 2.65 3.67 -4.29
CA LEU A 131 3.08 4.91 -4.93
C LEU A 131 3.13 6.05 -3.93
N ASN A 132 2.09 6.17 -3.11
CA ASN A 132 1.98 7.24 -2.13
C ASN A 132 1.28 6.75 -0.86
N PRO A 133 2.05 6.42 0.20
CA PRO A 133 1.49 5.99 1.49
C PRO A 133 0.54 7.01 2.14
N ASN A 134 0.68 8.30 1.81
CA ASN A 134 -0.16 9.36 2.38
C ASN A 134 -1.63 9.26 1.92
N PHE A 135 -1.92 8.50 0.85
CA PHE A 135 -3.30 8.20 0.46
C PHE A 135 -4.05 7.38 1.52
N SER A 136 -3.37 6.79 2.51
CA SER A 136 -4.02 6.18 3.67
C SER A 136 -4.94 7.13 4.43
N ILE A 137 -4.59 8.42 4.51
CA ILE A 137 -5.43 9.48 5.10
C ILE A 137 -6.74 9.61 4.31
N ILE A 138 -6.64 9.68 2.98
CA ILE A 138 -7.79 9.75 2.09
C ILE A 138 -8.69 8.52 2.26
N LEU A 139 -8.11 7.32 2.33
CA LEU A 139 -8.89 6.08 2.50
C LEU A 139 -9.70 6.04 3.81
N ASN A 140 -9.31 6.78 4.84
CA ASN A 140 -10.03 6.81 6.11
C ASN A 140 -11.28 7.70 6.08
N VAL A 141 -11.35 8.64 5.14
CA VAL A 141 -12.50 9.56 4.95
C VAL A 141 -13.41 9.14 3.79
N LEU A 142 -13.07 8.06 3.06
CA LEU A 142 -13.94 7.56 1.99
C LEU A 142 -15.16 6.86 2.59
N ASN A 143 -16.34 7.42 2.35
CA ASN A 143 -17.61 6.93 2.85
C ASN A 143 -18.76 7.29 1.87
N SER A 144 -19.99 6.90 2.22
CA SER A 144 -21.15 7.13 1.36
C SER A 144 -21.54 8.60 1.17
N GLU A 145 -21.04 9.49 2.01
CA GLU A 145 -21.24 10.94 1.91
C GLU A 145 -20.18 11.61 1.05
N THR A 146 -18.92 11.20 1.18
CA THR A 146 -17.80 11.73 0.39
C THR A 146 -17.76 11.17 -1.03
N ILE A 147 -18.33 9.98 -1.27
CA ILE A 147 -18.44 9.37 -2.60
C ILE A 147 -19.84 9.51 -3.19
N LYS A 148 -19.93 10.21 -4.33
CA LYS A 148 -21.17 10.40 -5.10
C LYS A 148 -21.54 9.17 -5.90
N LYS A 149 -20.59 8.64 -6.65
CA LYS A 149 -20.81 7.57 -7.64
C LYS A 149 -19.59 6.65 -7.70
N ILE A 150 -19.85 5.38 -7.94
CA ILE A 150 -18.83 4.38 -8.22
C ILE A 150 -19.06 3.88 -9.63
N LYS A 151 -18.04 3.92 -10.48
CA LYS A 151 -18.05 3.35 -11.82
C LYS A 151 -17.09 2.18 -11.84
N ILE A 152 -17.62 1.01 -12.13
CA ILE A 152 -16.84 -0.22 -12.25
C ILE A 152 -16.57 -0.45 -13.72
N LEU A 153 -15.31 -0.69 -14.07
CA LEU A 153 -14.86 -0.96 -15.42
C LEU A 153 -14.38 -2.41 -15.49
N ASN A 154 -15.11 -3.21 -16.26
CA ASN A 154 -14.69 -4.57 -16.59
C ASN A 154 -13.36 -4.56 -17.38
N ARG A 155 -12.78 -5.75 -17.57
CA ARG A 155 -11.50 -5.93 -18.28
C ARG A 155 -11.44 -5.18 -19.61
N GLU A 156 -12.44 -5.36 -20.48
CA GLU A 156 -12.43 -4.74 -21.81
C GLU A 156 -12.47 -3.21 -21.73
N SER A 157 -13.38 -2.67 -20.90
CA SER A 157 -13.51 -1.22 -20.72
C SER A 157 -12.28 -0.59 -20.09
N ALA A 158 -11.70 -1.26 -19.08
CA ALA A 158 -10.49 -0.81 -18.42
C ALA A 158 -9.26 -0.92 -19.34
N MET A 159 -9.14 -1.97 -20.13
CA MET A 159 -8.05 -2.12 -21.10
C MET A 159 -8.14 -1.07 -22.22
N LYS A 160 -9.36 -0.71 -22.65
CA LYS A 160 -9.56 0.36 -23.62
C LYS A 160 -9.05 1.72 -23.12
N LEU A 161 -9.19 1.99 -21.82
CA LEU A 161 -8.80 3.27 -21.21
C LEU A 161 -7.36 3.29 -20.69
N TYR A 162 -6.85 2.16 -20.19
CA TYR A 162 -5.59 2.09 -19.44
C TYR A 162 -4.59 1.06 -20.00
N GLY A 163 -4.89 0.48 -21.17
CA GLY A 163 -4.07 -0.55 -21.81
C GLY A 163 -3.91 -1.80 -20.94
N ASN A 164 -2.75 -2.43 -21.02
CA ASN A 164 -2.47 -3.67 -20.27
C ASN A 164 -2.56 -3.50 -18.74
N ARG A 165 -2.44 -2.29 -18.21
CA ARG A 165 -2.63 -2.02 -16.77
C ARG A 165 -4.07 -2.25 -16.33
N GLY A 166 -5.04 -2.09 -17.24
CA GLY A 166 -6.46 -2.35 -17.01
C GLY A 166 -6.88 -3.81 -17.17
N ASN A 167 -5.95 -4.76 -17.38
CA ASN A 167 -6.28 -6.16 -17.68
C ASN A 167 -7.05 -6.89 -16.55
N CYS A 168 -6.91 -6.41 -15.31
CA CYS A 168 -7.68 -6.89 -14.15
C CYS A 168 -8.96 -6.08 -13.87
N GLY A 169 -9.25 -5.04 -14.66
CA GLY A 169 -10.33 -4.11 -14.42
C GLY A 169 -9.88 -2.83 -13.70
N ALA A 170 -10.83 -1.90 -13.55
CA ALA A 170 -10.61 -0.65 -12.84
C ALA A 170 -11.89 -0.22 -12.11
N VAL A 171 -11.72 0.56 -11.04
CA VAL A 171 -12.81 1.18 -10.27
C VAL A 171 -12.53 2.67 -10.21
N ILE A 172 -13.54 3.48 -10.52
CA ILE A 172 -13.48 4.94 -10.43
C ILE A 172 -14.51 5.38 -9.39
N MET A 173 -14.04 6.00 -8.32
CA MET A 173 -14.88 6.61 -7.30
C MET A 173 -14.96 8.12 -7.58
N HIS A 174 -16.14 8.62 -7.91
CA HIS A 174 -16.39 10.05 -8.05
C HIS A 174 -16.73 10.63 -6.68
N SER A 175 -15.89 11.52 -6.19
CA SER A 175 -15.99 12.17 -4.89
C SER A 175 -16.71 13.51 -4.94
N ASP A 176 -17.29 13.90 -3.80
CA ASP A 176 -17.66 15.28 -3.54
C ASP A 176 -16.44 16.04 -3.02
N LYS A 177 -15.88 16.93 -3.85
CA LYS A 177 -14.71 17.73 -3.50
C LYS A 177 -14.89 18.48 -2.17
N ARG A 178 -16.06 19.08 -1.92
CA ARG A 178 -16.27 19.88 -0.71
C ARG A 178 -16.30 19.00 0.53
N LYS A 179 -17.07 17.91 0.50
CA LYS A 179 -17.17 16.99 1.64
C LYS A 179 -15.85 16.29 1.92
N LEU A 180 -15.18 15.81 0.88
CA LEU A 180 -13.89 15.14 1.02
C LEU A 180 -12.84 16.07 1.64
N SER A 181 -12.74 17.32 1.17
CA SER A 181 -11.81 18.29 1.74
C SER A 181 -12.13 18.65 3.19
N SER A 182 -13.42 18.77 3.53
CA SER A 182 -13.86 19.01 4.92
C SER A 182 -13.41 17.87 5.85
N GLU A 183 -13.71 16.62 5.49
CA GLU A 183 -13.35 15.47 6.31
C GLU A 183 -11.84 15.27 6.43
N ILE A 184 -11.07 15.59 5.37
CA ILE A 184 -9.60 15.55 5.44
C ILE A 184 -9.09 16.61 6.44
N GLY A 185 -9.61 17.84 6.39
CA GLY A 185 -9.23 18.91 7.32
C GLY A 185 -9.53 18.53 8.77
N GLU A 186 -10.76 18.07 9.05
CA GLU A 186 -11.15 17.60 10.39
C GLU A 186 -10.29 16.44 10.91
N LEU A 187 -9.89 15.52 10.02
CA LEU A 187 -9.06 14.40 10.40
C LEU A 187 -7.60 14.82 10.67
N GLN A 188 -7.09 15.83 9.97
CA GLN A 188 -5.76 16.39 10.21
C GLN A 188 -5.71 17.14 11.55
N GLU A 189 -6.72 17.96 11.85
CA GLU A 189 -6.82 18.69 13.13
C GLU A 189 -6.89 17.76 14.34
N ARG A 190 -7.46 16.55 14.21
CA ARG A 190 -7.52 15.56 15.31
C ARG A 190 -6.21 14.82 15.57
N LEU A 191 -5.27 14.89 14.64
CA LEU A 191 -3.98 14.21 14.73
C LEU A 191 -2.85 15.15 15.20
N GLU A 192 -3.11 16.45 15.26
CA GLU A 192 -2.25 17.50 15.82
C GLU A 192 -2.55 17.74 17.31
#